data_AF-A0AA41VR05-F1
#
_entry.id   AF-A0AA41VR05-F1
#
_cell.length_a   1.000
_cell.length_b   1.000
_cell.length_c   1.000
_cell.angle_alpha   90.00
_cell.angle_beta   90.00
_cell.angle_gamma   90.00
#
_symmetry.space_group_name_H-M   'P 1'
#
loop_
_entity.id
_entity.type
_entity.pdbx_description
1 polymer ?
#
loop_
_entity_poly.entity_id
_entity_poly.type
_entity_poly.pdbx_seq_one_letter_code
_entity_poly.pdbx_strand_id
1 'polypeptide(L)'
;MSILLKKVWETMSTRLLTTSTSSYSDTSDQRRNLDLMYEEGDDLYNKYCYLTSTTGAFDKIPSDIFHQILKLLGPKESAKLTLVCKSWKLLVADNRLWVFFLQNYNTHDYSTWDTIVFAEKHLRSGYPLLLPPHQSPHLSFMSIYGQRLALTGSVIIDGGTGYCKFGWSKYASPSGRTATFLEFGNLESPMYSRLRHFFATIYSRMQVKPSGQPVVVSIPICQSHGTHSAKAARRQLKDTIYQVLFDMNVPAVCAINQATLALYAARRTSGIVVNIGFNVTSVVPILRGKVMRNVGVEVVDLGASKLTGFLKEKMQQQNISFGSLYTVRTLKENLCYVAVDYEEELSKNKQASFKVAGEGWFTLSKERFQTGEVLFQPQLGGVNAIGLHHAIALCMNRCQAAEATVDEGWFKTVVLAGGSACLLGLPERLDKELRSLLSSSLSEGLRVLPPAYGAESAWFGAKIISNMSTFCETWCIMKNQFRRKSRRSFIGSW
;
A
#
# COMPACT_ATOMS: atom_id res chain seq x y z
N MET A 1 -30.52 22.75 19.59
CA MET A 1 -29.38 22.41 20.48
C MET A 1 -28.06 23.07 20.05
N SER A 2 -27.66 23.08 18.77
CA SER A 2 -26.46 23.85 18.33
C SER A 2 -26.57 25.36 18.55
N ILE A 3 -27.78 25.92 18.42
CA ILE A 3 -28.09 27.33 18.75
C ILE A 3 -27.94 27.62 20.25
N LEU A 4 -28.23 26.63 21.11
CA LEU A 4 -28.10 26.77 22.56
C LEU A 4 -26.63 26.83 22.97
N LEU A 5 -25.79 25.96 22.38
CA LEU A 5 -24.34 25.97 22.59
C LEU A 5 -23.66 27.21 22.00
N LYS A 6 -24.14 27.71 20.85
CA LYS A 6 -23.66 28.96 20.25
C LYS A 6 -24.02 30.18 21.10
N LYS A 7 -25.22 30.21 21.69
CA LYS A 7 -25.61 31.24 22.68
C LYS A 7 -24.79 31.17 23.96
N VAL A 8 -24.52 29.98 24.50
CA VAL A 8 -23.64 29.81 25.67
C VAL A 8 -22.22 30.32 25.36
N TRP A 9 -21.71 30.09 24.15
CA TRP A 9 -20.42 30.62 23.68
C TRP A 9 -20.39 32.16 23.62
N GLU A 10 -21.39 32.79 22.98
CA GLU A 10 -21.49 34.26 22.88
C GLU A 10 -21.61 34.94 24.26
N THR A 11 -22.23 34.25 25.23
CA THR A 11 -22.37 34.72 26.62
C THR A 11 -21.08 34.58 27.43
N MET A 12 -20.17 33.68 27.04
CA MET A 12 -18.86 33.49 27.69
C MET A 12 -17.78 34.40 27.10
N SER A 13 -17.79 34.64 25.79
CA SER A 13 -16.85 35.57 25.13
C SER A 13 -17.02 37.01 25.59
N THR A 14 -18.23 37.42 25.96
CA THR A 14 -18.53 38.76 26.51
C THR A 14 -18.01 38.95 27.94
N ARG A 15 -17.84 37.89 28.72
CA ARG A 15 -17.27 37.95 30.08
C ARG A 15 -15.74 38.08 30.12
N LEU A 16 -15.04 37.57 29.10
CA LEU A 16 -13.57 37.66 29.00
C LEU A 16 -13.07 39.08 28.70
N LEU A 17 -13.91 39.95 28.12
CA LEU A 17 -13.60 41.36 27.88
C LEU A 17 -13.77 42.24 29.13
N THR A 18 -14.43 41.74 30.18
CA THR A 18 -14.74 42.50 31.40
C THR A 18 -13.81 42.24 32.59
N THR A 19 -12.86 41.30 32.49
CA THR A 19 -11.96 40.93 33.60
C THR A 19 -10.50 41.34 33.42
N SER A 20 -10.19 42.24 32.48
CA SER A 20 -8.86 42.86 32.40
C SER A 20 -8.80 44.08 33.31
N THR A 21 -8.69 43.89 34.63
CA THR A 21 -8.12 44.86 35.58
C THR A 21 -7.92 44.24 36.96
N SER A 22 -6.72 44.41 37.52
CA SER A 22 -6.22 44.00 38.85
C SER A 22 -5.96 42.49 39.03
N SER A 23 -4.85 42.01 39.60
CA SER A 23 -3.68 42.63 40.26
C SER A 23 -2.54 41.60 40.32
N TYR A 24 -1.32 42.10 40.26
CA TYR A 24 -0.03 41.42 40.49
C TYR A 24 0.07 40.74 41.86
N SER A 25 0.71 39.57 41.92
CA SER A 25 1.67 39.22 42.98
C SER A 25 2.54 38.01 42.58
N ASP A 26 3.85 38.21 42.68
CA ASP A 26 4.96 37.28 42.45
C ASP A 26 4.87 35.95 43.23
N THR A 27 5.40 34.87 42.64
CA THR A 27 6.54 34.13 43.23
C THR A 27 7.11 33.09 42.26
N SER A 28 8.43 33.07 42.24
CA SER A 28 9.36 32.31 41.42
C SER A 28 9.59 30.86 41.84
N ASP A 29 10.00 30.05 40.86
CA ASP A 29 10.88 28.87 40.93
C ASP A 29 10.53 27.71 41.87
N GLN A 30 10.31 26.53 41.26
CA GLN A 30 11.29 25.43 41.32
C GLN A 30 10.88 24.27 40.38
N ARG A 31 11.69 24.07 39.34
CA ARG A 31 11.84 22.78 38.65
C ARG A 31 12.70 21.87 39.53
N ARG A 32 12.25 20.64 39.82
CA ARG A 32 13.10 19.44 39.93
C ARG A 32 12.28 18.16 40.06
N ASN A 33 12.57 17.23 39.14
CA ASN A 33 12.60 15.77 39.24
C ASN A 33 11.48 15.02 39.98
N LEU A 34 10.75 14.19 39.22
CA LEU A 34 10.54 12.80 39.60
C LEU A 34 10.31 11.93 38.34
N ASP A 35 11.40 11.37 37.82
CA ASP A 35 11.38 10.11 37.07
C ASP A 35 11.34 8.99 38.12
N LEU A 36 10.36 8.07 38.03
CA LEU A 36 10.47 6.62 38.25
C LEU A 36 9.07 5.96 38.37
N MET A 37 8.97 4.76 37.80
CA MET A 37 7.85 3.79 37.80
C MET A 37 6.87 3.84 36.61
N TYR A 38 7.26 3.15 35.54
CA TYR A 38 6.36 2.50 34.60
C TYR A 38 5.95 1.14 35.16
N GLU A 39 4.67 1.00 35.50
CA GLU A 39 3.76 -0.11 35.13
C GLU A 39 2.43 0.09 35.89
N GLU A 40 1.30 -0.07 35.18
CA GLU A 40 -0.11 0.01 35.66
C GLU A 40 -0.73 1.38 36.06
N GLY A 41 -0.08 2.53 35.80
CA GLY A 41 -0.53 3.84 36.32
C GLY A 41 -1.45 4.73 35.46
N ASP A 42 -1.70 4.43 34.18
CA ASP A 42 -2.26 5.42 33.24
C ASP A 42 -3.76 5.70 33.47
N ASP A 43 -4.51 4.73 34.00
CA ASP A 43 -5.93 4.91 34.35
C ASP A 43 -6.11 5.66 35.68
N LEU A 44 -5.19 5.51 36.64
CA LEU A 44 -5.30 6.16 37.94
C LEU A 44 -4.89 7.65 37.87
N TYR A 45 -3.84 7.97 37.10
CA TYR A 45 -3.35 9.35 36.94
C TYR A 45 -4.35 10.21 36.16
N ASN A 46 -4.93 9.66 35.08
CA ASN A 46 -6.02 10.34 34.37
C ASN A 46 -7.24 10.55 35.27
N LYS A 47 -7.60 9.55 36.10
CA LYS A 47 -8.72 9.63 37.06
C LYS A 47 -8.51 10.70 38.14
N TYR A 48 -7.28 10.92 38.61
CA TYR A 48 -6.96 11.99 39.57
C TYR A 48 -6.98 13.40 38.94
N CYS A 49 -6.60 13.57 37.67
CA CYS A 49 -6.73 14.86 36.96
C CYS A 49 -8.19 15.23 36.64
N TYR A 50 -9.06 14.23 36.42
CA TYR A 50 -10.50 14.45 36.28
C TYR A 50 -11.14 15.02 37.57
N LEU A 51 -10.57 14.74 38.75
CA LEU A 51 -11.18 15.13 40.03
C LEU A 51 -10.95 16.59 40.45
N THR A 52 -10.04 17.34 39.81
CA THR A 52 -9.65 18.69 40.27
C THR A 52 -9.93 19.82 39.28
N SER A 53 -10.55 19.51 38.13
CA SER A 53 -10.77 20.51 37.07
C SER A 53 -12.24 20.53 36.61
N THR A 54 -12.90 21.66 36.82
CA THR A 54 -14.33 21.87 36.49
C THR A 54 -14.54 22.19 35.00
N THR A 55 -15.54 21.53 34.40
CA THR A 55 -16.13 21.88 33.11
C THR A 55 -17.25 22.94 33.23
N GLY A 56 -17.48 23.45 34.44
CA GLY A 56 -18.48 24.45 34.79
C GLY A 56 -19.88 23.85 34.84
N ALA A 57 -20.84 24.45 34.12
CA ALA A 57 -22.22 23.97 34.06
C ALA A 57 -22.36 22.53 33.50
N PHE A 58 -21.31 22.02 32.85
CA PHE A 58 -21.27 20.68 32.27
C PHE A 58 -20.83 19.60 33.26
N ASP A 59 -20.40 19.96 34.48
CA ASP A 59 -20.03 18.98 35.52
C ASP A 59 -21.21 18.09 35.93
N LYS A 60 -22.43 18.55 35.68
CA LYS A 60 -23.67 17.82 35.94
C LYS A 60 -24.03 16.82 34.84
N ILE A 61 -23.30 16.82 33.72
CA ILE A 61 -23.57 15.95 32.58
C ILE A 61 -22.61 14.75 32.65
N PRO A 62 -23.14 13.51 32.62
CA PRO A 62 -22.30 12.32 32.53
C PRO A 62 -21.34 12.37 31.32
N SER A 63 -20.11 11.89 31.51
CA SER A 63 -19.04 12.03 30.50
C SER A 63 -19.37 11.32 29.18
N ASP A 64 -20.14 10.23 29.22
CA ASP A 64 -20.65 9.50 28.07
C ASP A 64 -21.66 10.34 27.26
N ILE A 65 -22.58 11.06 27.92
CA ILE A 65 -23.49 12.01 27.27
C ILE A 65 -22.70 13.16 26.64
N PHE A 66 -21.69 13.67 27.34
CA PHE A 66 -20.80 14.69 26.80
C PHE A 66 -20.08 14.21 25.53
N HIS A 67 -19.57 12.98 25.52
CA HIS A 67 -18.98 12.37 24.32
C HIS A 67 -19.97 12.28 23.16
N GLN A 68 -21.25 11.95 23.42
CA GLN A 68 -22.27 11.95 22.36
C GLN A 68 -22.52 13.36 21.81
N ILE A 69 -22.53 14.39 22.67
CA ILE A 69 -22.62 15.78 22.23
C ILE A 69 -21.44 16.14 21.32
N LEU A 70 -20.21 15.77 21.71
CA LEU A 70 -19.02 16.00 20.87
C LEU A 70 -19.11 15.30 19.52
N LYS A 71 -19.54 14.03 19.50
CA LYS A 71 -19.76 13.29 18.25
C LYS A 71 -20.73 14.00 17.31
N LEU A 72 -21.82 14.57 17.85
CA LEU A 72 -22.80 15.34 17.08
C LEU A 72 -22.30 16.72 16.62
N LEU A 73 -21.45 17.38 17.42
CA LEU A 73 -20.81 18.65 17.04
C LEU A 73 -19.82 18.48 15.89
N GLY A 74 -19.26 17.28 15.75
CA GLY A 74 -18.27 16.95 14.74
C GLY A 74 -16.85 17.39 15.13
N PRO A 75 -15.85 16.99 14.33
CA PRO A 75 -14.45 17.07 14.70
C PRO A 75 -13.92 18.50 14.81
N LYS A 76 -14.34 19.40 13.92
CA LYS A 76 -13.87 20.79 13.89
C LYS A 76 -14.32 21.56 15.13
N GLU A 77 -15.61 21.47 15.48
CA GLU A 77 -16.14 22.16 16.66
C GLU A 77 -15.65 21.48 17.95
N SER A 78 -15.56 20.15 17.97
CA SER A 78 -14.95 19.41 19.09
C SER A 78 -13.50 19.87 19.35
N ALA A 79 -12.67 20.01 18.31
CA ALA A 79 -11.28 20.47 18.47
C ALA A 79 -11.18 21.86 19.14
N LYS A 80 -12.04 22.81 18.76
CA LYS A 80 -12.02 24.18 19.32
C LYS A 80 -12.26 24.18 20.83
N LEU A 81 -13.04 23.23 21.33
CA LEU A 81 -13.35 23.11 22.74
C LEU A 81 -12.13 22.80 23.62
N THR A 82 -11.01 22.34 23.04
CA THR A 82 -9.73 22.21 23.76
C THR A 82 -9.18 23.54 24.29
N LEU A 83 -9.65 24.67 23.75
CA LEU A 83 -9.23 26.01 24.17
C LEU A 83 -10.04 26.56 25.35
N VAL A 84 -11.11 25.88 25.77
CA VAL A 84 -12.04 26.37 26.82
C VAL A 84 -11.40 26.26 28.20
N CYS A 85 -11.04 25.05 28.63
CA CYS A 85 -10.28 24.81 29.86
C CYS A 85 -9.57 23.45 29.82
N LYS A 86 -8.76 23.16 30.84
CA LYS A 86 -7.99 21.90 30.94
C LYS A 86 -8.90 20.65 30.92
N SER A 87 -10.05 20.68 31.60
CA SER A 87 -11.00 19.55 31.65
C SER A 87 -11.58 19.24 30.28
N TRP A 88 -11.99 20.27 29.55
CA TRP A 88 -12.51 20.12 28.19
C TRP A 88 -11.42 19.60 27.25
N LYS A 89 -10.18 20.08 27.40
CA LYS A 89 -9.05 19.57 26.64
C LYS A 89 -8.83 18.07 26.88
N LEU A 90 -8.94 17.59 28.12
CA LEU A 90 -8.80 16.16 28.45
C LEU A 90 -9.93 15.33 27.84
N LEU A 91 -11.19 15.75 27.99
CA LEU A 91 -12.35 15.06 27.42
C LEU A 91 -12.30 15.02 25.89
N VAL A 92 -11.92 16.13 25.25
CA VAL A 92 -11.80 16.19 23.79
C VAL A 92 -10.60 15.39 23.29
N ALA A 93 -9.50 15.32 24.05
CA ALA A 93 -8.32 14.54 23.66
C ALA A 93 -8.53 13.02 23.72
N ASP A 94 -9.69 12.55 24.22
CA ASP A 94 -10.03 11.14 24.29
C ASP A 94 -9.96 10.46 22.91
N ASN A 95 -9.14 9.40 22.82
CA ASN A 95 -8.91 8.68 21.58
C ASN A 95 -10.20 8.05 21.01
N ARG A 96 -11.17 7.64 21.84
CA ARG A 96 -12.44 7.03 21.42
C ARG A 96 -13.26 8.00 20.57
N LEU A 97 -13.21 9.30 20.89
CA LEU A 97 -13.88 10.34 20.13
C LEU A 97 -13.27 10.50 18.73
N TRP A 98 -11.94 10.56 18.64
CA TRP A 98 -11.24 10.75 17.36
C TRP A 98 -11.22 9.49 16.50
N VAL A 99 -11.21 8.31 17.12
CA VAL A 99 -11.46 7.03 16.43
C VAL A 99 -12.84 7.06 15.79
N PHE A 100 -13.87 7.49 16.52
CA PHE A 100 -15.21 7.65 15.95
C PHE A 100 -15.21 8.62 14.76
N PHE A 101 -14.53 9.77 14.87
CA PHE A 101 -14.44 10.71 13.75
C PHE A 101 -13.67 10.14 12.56
N LEU A 102 -12.58 9.40 12.76
CA LEU A 102 -11.84 8.73 11.68
C LEU A 102 -12.66 7.63 11.00
N GLN A 103 -13.44 6.87 11.76
CA GLN A 103 -14.34 5.83 11.23
C GLN A 103 -15.48 6.41 10.39
N ASN A 104 -15.97 7.59 10.79
CA ASN A 104 -17.06 8.30 10.10
C ASN A 104 -16.53 9.41 9.17
N TYR A 105 -15.21 9.46 8.95
CA TYR A 105 -14.58 10.48 8.13
C TYR A 105 -14.92 10.26 6.66
N ASN A 106 -15.78 11.12 6.11
CA ASN A 106 -16.16 11.21 4.70
C ASN A 106 -16.43 9.86 4.01
N THR A 107 -17.69 9.56 3.76
CA THR A 107 -18.22 8.44 2.95
C THR A 107 -17.69 8.37 1.50
N HIS A 108 -16.73 9.22 1.12
CA HIS A 108 -16.11 9.29 -0.20
C HIS A 108 -14.66 8.77 -0.24
N ASP A 109 -13.97 8.64 0.90
CA ASP A 109 -12.65 8.00 0.95
C ASP A 109 -12.82 6.55 1.42
N TYR A 110 -12.79 5.61 0.47
CA TYR A 110 -13.05 4.18 0.68
C TYR A 110 -12.00 3.46 1.55
N SER A 111 -11.16 4.19 2.29
CA SER A 111 -10.22 3.59 3.23
C SER A 111 -10.96 3.09 4.47
N THR A 112 -11.07 1.76 4.60
CA THR A 112 -11.62 1.14 5.82
C THR A 112 -10.82 1.53 7.06
N TRP A 113 -11.49 1.54 8.23
CA TRP A 113 -10.84 1.80 9.52
C TRP A 113 -9.60 0.93 9.73
N ASP A 114 -9.66 -0.36 9.37
CA ASP A 114 -8.54 -1.29 9.46
C ASP A 114 -7.32 -0.84 8.64
N THR A 115 -7.56 -0.24 7.47
CA THR A 115 -6.50 0.30 6.61
C THR A 115 -5.82 1.51 7.26
N ILE A 116 -6.60 2.39 7.89
CA ILE A 116 -6.06 3.56 8.61
C ILE A 116 -5.21 3.08 9.79
N VAL A 117 -5.76 2.20 10.63
CA VAL A 117 -5.04 1.64 11.78
C VAL A 117 -3.77 0.95 11.34
N PHE A 118 -3.84 0.13 10.27
CA PHE A 118 -2.67 -0.54 9.73
C PHE A 118 -1.59 0.46 9.31
N ALA A 119 -1.94 1.49 8.54
CA ALA A 119 -1.00 2.50 8.07
C ALA A 119 -0.33 3.25 9.23
N GLU A 120 -1.15 3.78 10.15
CA GLU A 120 -0.66 4.62 11.25
C GLU A 120 0.13 3.83 12.29
N LYS A 121 -0.16 2.54 12.48
CA LYS A 121 0.55 1.69 13.45
C LYS A 121 1.80 1.05 12.87
N HIS A 122 1.79 0.62 11.60
CA HIS A 122 2.85 -0.22 11.05
C HIS A 122 3.71 0.44 9.98
N LEU A 123 3.24 1.52 9.34
CA LEU A 123 3.93 2.15 8.21
C LEU A 123 4.43 3.58 8.51
N ARG A 124 4.06 4.14 9.67
CA ARG A 124 4.28 5.55 10.03
C ARG A 124 5.74 6.00 10.05
N SER A 125 6.66 5.12 10.41
CA SER A 125 8.09 5.45 10.42
C SER A 125 8.79 5.24 9.07
N GLY A 126 8.09 4.65 8.09
CA GLY A 126 8.67 4.34 6.79
C GLY A 126 9.68 3.19 6.80
N TYR A 127 9.84 2.54 5.65
CA TYR A 127 10.99 1.67 5.38
C TYR A 127 12.10 2.49 4.70
N PRO A 128 13.39 2.44 5.09
CA PRO A 128 14.04 1.55 6.08
C PRO A 128 14.14 2.13 7.51
N LEU A 129 13.56 3.30 7.76
CA LEU A 129 13.67 4.01 9.03
C LEU A 129 12.66 3.46 10.04
N LEU A 130 12.83 2.20 10.44
CA LEU A 130 12.18 1.72 11.65
C LEU A 130 12.93 2.35 12.82
N LEU A 131 12.41 3.45 13.36
CA LEU A 131 12.70 3.79 14.75
C LEU A 131 12.34 2.55 15.58
N PRO A 132 13.15 2.18 16.60
CA PRO A 132 12.73 1.19 17.58
C PRO A 132 11.30 1.50 18.04
N PRO A 133 10.42 0.51 18.26
CA PRO A 133 9.02 0.73 18.66
C PRO A 133 8.85 1.65 19.88
N HIS A 134 9.89 1.80 20.71
CA HIS A 134 9.93 2.70 21.87
C HIS A 134 10.29 4.17 21.56
N GLN A 135 10.65 4.52 20.32
CA GLN A 135 11.14 5.86 19.96
C GLN A 135 10.22 6.64 19.00
N SER A 136 9.15 6.04 18.48
CA SER A 136 8.14 6.82 17.76
C SER A 136 7.20 7.47 18.78
N PRO A 137 7.08 8.82 18.83
CA PRO A 137 6.11 9.45 19.72
C PRO A 137 4.72 8.93 19.37
N HIS A 138 4.06 8.30 20.35
CA HIS A 138 2.67 7.89 20.24
C HIS A 138 1.85 9.17 20.03
N LEU A 139 1.33 9.36 18.81
CA LEU A 139 0.44 10.49 18.55
C LEU A 139 -0.96 10.12 19.02
N SER A 140 -1.65 11.08 19.61
CA SER A 140 -3.09 10.95 19.84
C SER A 140 -3.83 10.84 18.49
N PHE A 141 -4.98 10.15 18.49
CA PHE A 141 -5.81 10.07 17.29
C PHE A 141 -6.32 11.44 16.84
N MET A 142 -6.41 12.43 17.74
CA MET A 142 -6.65 13.83 17.41
C MET A 142 -5.59 14.40 16.46
N SER A 143 -4.31 14.17 16.79
CA SER A 143 -3.20 14.64 15.96
C SER A 143 -3.17 13.94 14.60
N ILE A 144 -3.37 12.62 14.60
CA ILE A 144 -3.47 11.81 13.37
C ILE A 144 -4.60 12.34 12.47
N TYR A 145 -5.78 12.60 13.04
CA TYR A 145 -6.92 13.16 12.31
C TYR A 145 -6.58 14.52 11.69
N GLY A 146 -6.00 15.44 12.48
CA GLY A 146 -5.59 16.76 12.00
C GLY A 146 -4.55 16.70 10.88
N GLN A 147 -3.52 15.86 11.03
CA GLN A 147 -2.49 15.66 10.02
C GLN A 147 -3.08 15.09 8.72
N ARG A 148 -3.96 14.08 8.81
CA ARG A 148 -4.62 13.48 7.63
C ARG A 148 -5.54 14.46 6.90
N LEU A 149 -6.20 15.36 7.61
CA LEU A 149 -6.99 16.45 7.02
C LEU A 149 -6.13 17.44 6.23
N ALA A 150 -4.91 17.70 6.69
CA ALA A 150 -3.97 18.61 6.04
C ALA A 150 -3.29 17.99 4.80
N LEU A 151 -3.31 16.66 4.64
CA LEU A 151 -2.72 16.00 3.49
C LEU A 151 -3.47 16.33 2.19
N THR A 152 -2.76 16.96 1.27
CA THR A 152 -3.23 17.10 -0.11
C THR A 152 -3.19 15.74 -0.82
N GLY A 153 -4.09 15.55 -1.79
CA GLY A 153 -4.08 14.35 -2.63
C GLY A 153 -2.77 14.25 -3.42
N SER A 154 -2.27 13.03 -3.61
CA SER A 154 -1.06 12.75 -4.38
C SER A 154 -1.41 12.02 -5.69
N VAL A 155 -0.57 12.20 -6.71
CA VAL A 155 -0.65 11.40 -7.92
C VAL A 155 -0.01 10.04 -7.67
N ILE A 156 -0.67 8.95 -8.07
CA ILE A 156 -0.13 7.59 -7.98
C ILE A 156 0.11 7.10 -9.40
N ILE A 157 1.31 6.57 -9.67
CA ILE A 157 1.70 5.99 -10.95
C ILE A 157 2.27 4.59 -10.69
N ASP A 158 1.47 3.56 -10.96
CA ASP A 158 1.87 2.16 -10.95
C ASP A 158 2.32 1.71 -12.35
N GLY A 159 3.62 1.87 -12.64
CA GLY A 159 4.23 1.57 -13.93
C GLY A 159 4.56 0.08 -14.12
N GLY A 160 3.56 -0.76 -14.39
CA GLY A 160 3.77 -2.17 -14.76
C GLY A 160 4.35 -2.34 -16.17
N THR A 161 4.98 -3.48 -16.45
CA THR A 161 5.61 -3.78 -17.76
C THR A 161 4.61 -3.92 -18.91
N GLY A 162 3.41 -4.43 -18.64
CA GLY A 162 2.32 -4.48 -19.62
C GLY A 162 1.43 -3.25 -19.59
N TYR A 163 0.96 -2.89 -18.38
CA TYR A 163 0.01 -1.80 -18.17
C TYR A 163 0.40 -0.93 -16.99
N CYS A 164 0.32 0.38 -17.20
CA CYS A 164 0.42 1.42 -16.20
C CYS A 164 -0.98 1.73 -15.65
N LYS A 165 -1.12 1.84 -14.33
CA LYS A 165 -2.32 2.38 -13.67
C LYS A 165 -1.95 3.69 -13.02
N PHE A 166 -2.79 4.70 -13.19
CA PHE A 166 -2.53 6.01 -12.63
C PHE A 166 -3.81 6.65 -12.10
N GLY A 167 -3.68 7.52 -11.10
CA GLY A 167 -4.84 8.17 -10.50
C GLY A 167 -4.51 8.98 -9.26
N TRP A 168 -5.55 9.50 -8.61
CA TRP A 168 -5.44 10.28 -7.39
C TRP A 168 -5.51 9.40 -6.14
N SER A 169 -4.66 9.68 -5.14
CA SER A 169 -4.68 8.96 -3.86
C SER A 169 -5.99 9.09 -3.09
N LYS A 170 -6.76 10.15 -3.33
CA LYS A 170 -8.07 10.36 -2.69
C LYS A 170 -9.22 9.66 -3.41
N TYR A 171 -8.99 9.04 -4.57
CA TYR A 171 -10.04 8.35 -5.32
C TYR A 171 -10.18 6.90 -4.89
N ALA A 172 -11.35 6.31 -5.19
CA ALA A 172 -11.68 4.92 -4.87
C ALA A 172 -10.84 3.90 -5.67
N SER A 173 -10.49 4.26 -6.90
CA SER A 173 -9.81 3.41 -7.88
C SER A 173 -8.86 4.26 -8.73
N PRO A 174 -7.98 3.63 -9.53
CA PRO A 174 -7.20 4.35 -10.53
C PRO A 174 -8.11 5.18 -11.46
N SER A 175 -7.64 6.37 -11.85
CA SER A 175 -8.30 7.24 -12.82
C SER A 175 -8.20 6.71 -14.24
N GLY A 176 -7.17 5.91 -14.53
CA GLY A 176 -6.97 5.33 -15.85
C GLY A 176 -5.95 4.21 -15.86
N ARG A 177 -5.99 3.45 -16.95
CA ARG A 177 -5.02 2.39 -17.27
C ARG A 177 -4.52 2.62 -18.69
N THR A 178 -3.22 2.43 -18.92
CA THR A 178 -2.64 2.51 -20.26
C THR A 178 -1.65 1.38 -20.51
N ALA A 179 -1.48 0.98 -21.76
CA ALA A 179 -0.46 0.02 -22.16
C ALA A 179 0.93 0.66 -22.09
N THR A 180 1.81 0.08 -21.29
CA THR A 180 3.19 0.58 -21.11
C THR A 180 4.07 0.24 -22.32
N PHE A 181 3.89 -0.93 -22.93
CA PHE A 181 4.73 -1.37 -24.05
C PHE A 181 4.42 -0.63 -25.36
N LEU A 182 3.14 -0.35 -25.62
CA LEU A 182 2.68 0.24 -26.88
C LEU A 182 2.98 1.74 -26.99
N GLU A 183 3.09 2.46 -25.87
CA GLU A 183 3.17 3.92 -25.87
C GLU A 183 4.57 4.49 -25.63
N PHE A 184 5.47 3.71 -25.04
CA PHE A 184 6.80 4.20 -24.61
C PHE A 184 7.95 3.51 -25.38
N GLY A 185 7.61 2.92 -26.53
CA GLY A 185 8.48 2.11 -27.38
C GLY A 185 9.43 2.92 -28.26
N ASN A 186 10.70 2.95 -27.87
CA ASN A 186 11.83 2.50 -28.71
C ASN A 186 12.98 2.11 -27.76
N LEU A 187 13.45 0.85 -27.77
CA LEU A 187 14.44 0.35 -26.80
C LEU A 187 15.78 1.09 -26.87
N GLU A 188 16.08 1.66 -28.04
CA GLU A 188 17.30 2.42 -28.33
C GLU A 188 17.33 3.81 -27.66
N SER A 189 16.18 4.33 -27.23
CA SER A 189 16.13 5.64 -26.57
C SER A 189 16.73 5.60 -25.16
N PRO A 190 17.50 6.63 -24.76
CA PRO A 190 18.02 6.76 -23.40
C PRO A 190 16.92 6.64 -22.35
N MET A 191 17.24 6.00 -21.22
CA MET A 191 16.27 5.74 -20.13
C MET A 191 15.60 7.03 -19.64
N TYR A 192 16.36 8.12 -19.52
CA TYR A 192 15.83 9.43 -19.12
C TYR A 192 14.72 9.91 -20.05
N SER A 193 14.95 9.90 -21.37
CA SER A 193 13.98 10.37 -22.36
C SER A 193 12.72 9.52 -22.36
N ARG A 194 12.86 8.19 -22.26
CA ARG A 194 11.72 7.27 -22.15
C ARG A 194 10.89 7.53 -20.90
N LEU A 195 11.53 7.68 -19.74
CA LEU A 195 10.84 7.99 -18.48
C LEU A 195 10.20 9.38 -18.50
N ARG A 196 10.85 10.38 -19.10
CA ARG A 196 10.29 11.73 -19.24
C ARG A 196 9.06 11.73 -20.11
N HIS A 197 9.10 11.06 -21.25
CA HIS A 197 7.94 10.89 -22.11
C HIS A 197 6.83 10.13 -21.39
N PHE A 198 7.18 9.03 -20.70
CA PHE A 198 6.26 8.25 -19.87
C PHE A 198 5.50 9.12 -18.87
N PHE A 199 6.21 9.81 -17.98
CA PHE A 199 5.56 10.63 -16.96
C PHE A 199 4.79 11.80 -17.56
N ALA A 200 5.31 12.46 -18.60
CA ALA A 200 4.62 13.57 -19.27
C ALA A 200 3.27 13.11 -19.86
N THR A 201 3.22 11.95 -20.50
CA THR A 201 1.97 11.36 -21.02
C THR A 201 0.98 11.08 -19.90
N ILE A 202 1.42 10.52 -18.77
CA ILE A 202 0.54 10.26 -17.62
C ILE A 202 -0.01 11.56 -17.03
N TYR A 203 0.83 12.57 -16.81
CA TYR A 203 0.38 13.88 -16.29
C TYR A 203 -0.59 14.59 -17.24
N SER A 204 -0.32 14.50 -18.55
CA SER A 204 -1.22 15.03 -19.60
C SER A 204 -2.59 14.38 -19.54
N ARG A 205 -2.65 13.04 -19.45
CA ARG A 205 -3.92 12.30 -19.32
C ARG A 205 -4.68 12.57 -18.04
N MET A 206 -3.95 12.77 -16.94
CA MET A 206 -4.54 13.19 -15.67
C MET A 206 -5.06 14.62 -15.70
N GLN A 207 -4.64 15.43 -16.69
CA GLN A 207 -4.90 16.86 -16.77
C GLN A 207 -4.38 17.62 -15.53
N VAL A 208 -3.20 17.22 -15.03
CA VAL A 208 -2.59 17.77 -13.82
C VAL A 208 -1.20 18.29 -14.12
N LYS A 209 -0.88 19.49 -13.60
CA LYS A 209 0.48 20.02 -13.66
C LYS A 209 1.39 19.23 -12.70
N PRO A 210 2.56 18.74 -13.16
CA PRO A 210 3.47 17.99 -12.29
C PRO A 210 3.91 18.75 -11.03
N SER A 211 4.00 20.08 -11.11
CA SER A 211 4.37 20.93 -9.98
C SER A 211 3.30 21.09 -8.89
N GLY A 212 2.09 20.59 -9.11
CA GLY A 212 0.96 20.82 -8.21
C GLY A 212 0.96 19.94 -6.97
N GLN A 213 1.40 18.68 -7.07
CA GLN A 213 1.20 17.69 -6.01
C GLN A 213 2.35 16.67 -5.94
N PRO A 214 2.57 16.02 -4.78
CA PRO A 214 3.48 14.89 -4.66
C PRO A 214 3.08 13.71 -5.55
N VAL A 215 4.06 12.85 -5.85
CA VAL A 215 3.83 11.62 -6.62
C VAL A 215 4.33 10.38 -5.88
N VAL A 216 3.54 9.31 -5.91
CA VAL A 216 3.99 7.95 -5.59
C VAL A 216 4.20 7.18 -6.88
N VAL A 217 5.40 6.64 -7.07
CA VAL A 217 5.76 5.82 -8.23
C VAL A 217 6.13 4.43 -7.78
N SER A 218 5.47 3.43 -8.35
CA SER A 218 5.86 2.05 -8.17
C SER A 218 7.10 1.72 -9.01
N ILE A 219 8.09 1.06 -8.43
CA ILE A 219 9.27 0.57 -9.14
C ILE A 219 9.09 -0.93 -9.41
N PRO A 220 9.18 -1.40 -10.66
CA PRO A 220 9.16 -2.82 -10.95
C PRO A 220 10.40 -3.51 -10.35
N ILE A 221 10.24 -4.77 -9.96
CA ILE A 221 11.36 -5.59 -9.53
C ILE A 221 12.03 -6.14 -10.79
N CYS A 222 12.95 -5.34 -11.33
CA CYS A 222 13.83 -5.74 -12.42
C CYS A 222 15.19 -6.15 -11.84
N GLN A 223 15.88 -7.08 -12.51
CA GLN A 223 17.28 -7.47 -12.22
C GLN A 223 17.44 -8.01 -10.79
N SER A 224 16.93 -9.22 -10.58
CA SER A 224 16.84 -9.92 -9.29
C SER A 224 18.17 -10.45 -8.76
N HIS A 225 19.17 -10.65 -9.63
CA HIS A 225 20.45 -11.20 -9.20
C HIS A 225 21.17 -10.30 -8.20
N GLY A 226 21.85 -10.90 -7.23
CA GLY A 226 22.63 -10.20 -6.20
C GLY A 226 23.92 -9.54 -6.72
N THR A 227 24.15 -9.52 -8.03
CA THR A 227 25.40 -9.01 -8.63
C THR A 227 25.55 -7.50 -8.46
N HIS A 228 26.80 -7.04 -8.44
CA HIS A 228 27.13 -5.60 -8.42
C HIS A 228 26.47 -4.85 -9.58
N SER A 229 26.42 -5.46 -10.77
CA SER A 229 25.75 -4.91 -11.95
C SER A 229 24.24 -4.70 -11.74
N ALA A 230 23.54 -5.72 -11.25
CA ALA A 230 22.11 -5.62 -10.96
C ALA A 230 21.80 -4.58 -9.87
N LYS A 231 22.69 -4.43 -8.86
CA LYS A 231 22.56 -3.36 -7.85
C LYS A 231 22.75 -1.97 -8.45
N ALA A 232 23.75 -1.81 -9.32
CA ALA A 232 24.04 -0.55 -10.01
C ALA A 232 22.87 -0.13 -10.92
N ALA A 233 22.34 -1.05 -11.73
CA ALA A 233 21.26 -0.75 -12.65
C ALA A 233 19.93 -0.41 -11.94
N ARG A 234 19.61 -1.06 -10.81
CA ARG A 234 18.48 -0.67 -9.95
C ARG A 234 18.64 0.74 -9.36
N ARG A 235 19.87 1.08 -8.94
CA ARG A 235 20.19 2.43 -8.44
C ARG A 235 20.04 3.46 -9.57
N GLN A 236 20.58 3.17 -10.75
CA GLN A 236 20.47 4.02 -11.94
C GLN A 236 19.01 4.27 -12.33
N LEU A 237 18.17 3.22 -12.36
CA LEU A 237 16.73 3.36 -12.63
C LEU A 237 16.07 4.30 -11.62
N LYS A 238 16.31 4.06 -10.32
CA LYS A 238 15.74 4.87 -9.24
C LYS A 238 16.20 6.33 -9.31
N ASP A 239 17.50 6.57 -9.51
CA ASP A 239 18.08 7.92 -9.60
C ASP A 239 17.56 8.64 -10.86
N THR A 240 17.40 7.95 -11.98
CA THR A 240 16.81 8.52 -13.22
C THR A 240 15.35 8.89 -13.04
N ILE A 241 14.54 8.06 -12.35
CA ILE A 241 13.14 8.39 -12.02
C ILE A 241 13.08 9.69 -11.21
N TYR A 242 13.91 9.83 -10.17
CA TYR A 242 13.95 11.07 -9.38
C TYR A 242 14.38 12.26 -10.22
N GLN A 243 15.46 12.13 -11.01
CA GLN A 243 15.96 13.17 -11.90
C GLN A 243 14.85 13.70 -12.80
N VAL A 244 14.17 12.81 -13.54
CA VAL A 244 13.11 13.17 -14.47
C VAL A 244 11.95 13.89 -13.78
N LEU A 245 11.45 13.35 -12.67
CA LEU A 245 10.29 13.93 -11.97
C LEU A 245 10.63 15.30 -11.36
N PHE A 246 11.83 15.46 -10.79
CA PHE A 246 12.26 16.77 -10.27
C PHE A 246 12.54 17.79 -11.37
N ASP A 247 13.03 17.36 -12.54
CA ASP A 247 13.16 18.20 -13.74
C ASP A 247 11.80 18.62 -14.32
N MET A 248 10.77 17.80 -14.11
CA MET A 248 9.37 18.15 -14.37
C MET A 248 8.75 19.02 -13.26
N ASN A 249 9.54 19.44 -12.27
CA ASN A 249 9.13 20.27 -11.12
C ASN A 249 8.15 19.61 -10.14
N VAL A 250 8.11 18.27 -10.07
CA VAL A 250 7.35 17.58 -9.03
C VAL A 250 7.91 17.95 -7.64
N PRO A 251 7.07 18.36 -6.67
CA PRO A 251 7.55 18.87 -5.38
C PRO A 251 8.20 17.79 -4.51
N ALA A 252 7.62 16.58 -4.51
CA ALA A 252 8.04 15.47 -3.66
C ALA A 252 7.76 14.14 -4.36
N VAL A 253 8.70 13.20 -4.27
CA VAL A 253 8.62 11.90 -4.94
C VAL A 253 8.79 10.77 -3.94
N CYS A 254 7.84 9.85 -3.91
CA CYS A 254 7.92 8.60 -3.18
C CYS A 254 8.06 7.44 -4.17
N ALA A 255 9.19 6.71 -4.13
CA ALA A 255 9.45 5.62 -5.07
C ALA A 255 9.67 4.28 -4.33
N ILE A 256 8.73 3.34 -4.49
CA ILE A 256 8.65 2.08 -3.71
C ILE A 256 8.45 0.89 -4.65
N ASN A 257 8.99 -0.28 -4.31
CA ASN A 257 8.84 -1.49 -5.13
C ASN A 257 7.38 -1.96 -5.22
N GLN A 258 6.94 -2.39 -6.40
CA GLN A 258 5.58 -2.92 -6.64
C GLN A 258 5.19 -4.04 -5.67
N ALA A 259 6.08 -5.00 -5.42
CA ALA A 259 5.79 -6.10 -4.49
C ALA A 259 5.57 -5.61 -3.05
N THR A 260 6.38 -4.64 -2.59
CA THR A 260 6.20 -4.03 -1.27
C THR A 260 4.87 -3.31 -1.16
N LEU A 261 4.46 -2.59 -2.21
CA LEU A 261 3.14 -1.96 -2.25
C LEU A 261 2.01 -2.99 -2.20
N ALA A 262 2.11 -4.08 -2.98
CA ALA A 262 1.12 -5.15 -2.95
C ALA A 262 1.02 -5.83 -1.57
N LEU A 263 2.15 -6.00 -0.86
CA LEU A 263 2.17 -6.51 0.51
C LEU A 263 1.42 -5.59 1.49
N TYR A 264 1.62 -4.28 1.38
CA TYR A 264 0.90 -3.29 2.19
C TYR A 264 -0.60 -3.25 1.87
N ALA A 265 -0.98 -3.47 0.61
CA ALA A 265 -2.38 -3.60 0.22
C ALA A 265 -3.05 -4.82 0.89
N ALA A 266 -2.29 -5.90 1.10
CA ALA A 266 -2.73 -7.07 1.88
C ALA A 266 -2.62 -6.86 3.41
N ARG A 267 -2.33 -5.64 3.89
CA ARG A 267 -2.16 -5.27 5.30
C ARG A 267 -1.10 -6.11 6.02
N ARG A 268 0.01 -6.38 5.33
CA ARG A 268 1.17 -7.08 5.88
C ARG A 268 2.42 -6.23 5.71
N THR A 269 3.40 -6.38 6.59
CA THR A 269 4.73 -5.77 6.43
C THR A 269 5.82 -6.80 6.17
N SER A 270 5.53 -8.08 6.40
CA SER A 270 6.42 -9.21 6.14
C SER A 270 5.67 -10.34 5.42
N GLY A 271 6.38 -11.10 4.59
CA GLY A 271 5.86 -12.24 3.84
C GLY A 271 6.61 -12.44 2.52
N ILE A 272 6.18 -13.41 1.73
CA ILE A 272 6.66 -13.61 0.36
C ILE A 272 5.61 -13.07 -0.59
N VAL A 273 5.99 -12.16 -1.48
CA VAL A 273 5.10 -11.67 -2.53
C VAL A 273 5.39 -12.38 -3.84
N VAL A 274 4.35 -12.93 -4.46
CA VAL A 274 4.42 -13.58 -5.77
C VAL A 274 3.73 -12.68 -6.78
N ASN A 275 4.52 -11.92 -7.53
CA ASN A 275 4.02 -10.96 -8.50
C ASN A 275 4.05 -11.56 -9.91
N ILE A 276 2.88 -12.01 -10.41
CA ILE A 276 2.70 -12.55 -11.76
C ILE A 276 2.40 -11.38 -12.72
N GLY A 277 3.47 -10.82 -13.28
CA GLY A 277 3.43 -9.67 -14.17
C GLY A 277 3.08 -10.02 -15.62
N PHE A 278 3.27 -9.04 -16.51
CA PHE A 278 2.99 -9.23 -17.94
C PHE A 278 4.03 -10.14 -18.62
N ASN A 279 5.32 -9.91 -18.37
CA ASN A 279 6.39 -10.68 -19.00
C ASN A 279 7.01 -11.74 -18.07
N VAL A 280 7.08 -11.46 -16.77
CA VAL A 280 7.82 -12.27 -15.79
C VAL A 280 7.01 -12.43 -14.51
N THR A 281 7.30 -13.49 -13.77
CA THR A 281 6.81 -13.73 -12.43
C THR A 281 7.96 -13.59 -11.45
N SER A 282 7.77 -12.84 -10.37
CA SER A 282 8.79 -12.69 -9.32
C SER A 282 8.30 -13.17 -7.96
N VAL A 283 9.15 -13.91 -7.26
CA VAL A 283 8.95 -14.35 -5.87
C VAL A 283 9.89 -13.54 -4.98
N VAL A 284 9.31 -12.72 -4.11
CA VAL A 284 10.00 -11.63 -3.44
C VAL A 284 9.82 -11.77 -1.94
N PRO A 285 10.84 -12.24 -1.20
CA PRO A 285 10.81 -12.25 0.25
C PRO A 285 10.94 -10.83 0.78
N ILE A 286 10.00 -10.40 1.62
CA ILE A 286 9.95 -9.06 2.21
C ILE A 286 9.82 -9.19 3.72
N LEU A 287 10.73 -8.57 4.45
CA LEU A 287 10.73 -8.51 5.92
C LEU A 287 10.61 -7.06 6.37
N ARG A 288 9.53 -6.72 7.07
CA ARG A 288 9.25 -5.36 7.59
C ARG A 288 9.44 -4.26 6.52
N GLY A 289 8.91 -4.49 5.33
CA GLY A 289 9.02 -3.60 4.17
C GLY A 289 10.33 -3.71 3.38
N LYS A 290 11.36 -4.39 3.92
CA LYS A 290 12.64 -4.64 3.26
C LYS A 290 12.56 -5.82 2.32
N VAL A 291 12.92 -5.63 1.06
CA VAL A 291 13.17 -6.79 0.19
C VAL A 291 14.45 -7.49 0.64
N MET A 292 14.33 -8.77 1.01
CA MET A 292 15.41 -9.62 1.54
C MET A 292 16.26 -10.19 0.40
N ARG A 293 17.09 -9.34 -0.20
CA ARG A 293 17.87 -9.70 -1.39
C ARG A 293 19.00 -10.68 -1.13
N ASN A 294 19.46 -10.77 0.10
CA ASN A 294 20.42 -11.78 0.58
C ASN A 294 19.81 -13.18 0.59
N VAL A 295 18.51 -13.32 0.86
CA VAL A 295 17.77 -14.58 0.72
C VAL A 295 17.61 -14.97 -0.76
N GLY A 296 17.47 -13.96 -1.62
CA GLY A 296 17.31 -14.11 -3.06
C GLY A 296 15.91 -13.74 -3.52
N VAL A 297 15.81 -13.19 -4.73
CA VAL A 297 14.55 -12.94 -5.41
C VAL A 297 14.49 -13.88 -6.61
N GLU A 298 13.52 -14.79 -6.64
CA GLU A 298 13.34 -15.65 -7.80
C GLU A 298 12.60 -14.89 -8.89
N VAL A 299 13.06 -15.03 -10.12
CA VAL A 299 12.36 -14.51 -11.30
C VAL A 299 12.24 -15.65 -12.29
N VAL A 300 11.01 -15.91 -12.68
CA VAL A 300 10.64 -16.89 -13.69
C VAL A 300 10.23 -16.11 -14.93
N ASP A 301 10.80 -16.45 -16.09
CA ASP A 301 10.48 -15.84 -17.40
C ASP A 301 9.13 -16.34 -17.96
N LEU A 302 8.13 -16.31 -17.09
CA LEU A 302 6.76 -16.70 -17.33
C LEU A 302 5.84 -15.61 -16.79
N GLY A 303 5.05 -15.00 -17.67
CA GLY A 303 4.07 -13.97 -17.30
C GLY A 303 2.79 -14.06 -18.14
N ALA A 304 1.90 -13.08 -17.99
CA ALA A 304 0.63 -13.03 -18.71
C ALA A 304 0.76 -13.14 -20.23
N SER A 305 1.84 -12.62 -20.82
CA SER A 305 2.11 -12.69 -22.25
C SER A 305 2.23 -14.15 -22.73
N LYS A 306 2.97 -14.99 -21.99
CA LYS A 306 3.11 -16.42 -22.29
C LYS A 306 1.79 -17.18 -22.12
N LEU A 307 1.03 -16.90 -21.07
CA LEU A 307 -0.31 -17.49 -20.88
C LEU A 307 -1.28 -17.12 -22.01
N THR A 308 -1.24 -15.86 -22.45
CA THR A 308 -2.07 -15.38 -23.57
C THR A 308 -1.64 -16.02 -24.89
N GLY A 309 -0.33 -16.19 -25.11
CA GLY A 309 0.20 -16.90 -26.27
C GLY A 309 -0.22 -18.37 -26.30
N PHE A 310 -0.14 -19.07 -25.16
CA PHE A 310 -0.58 -20.45 -25.07
C PHE A 310 -2.09 -20.60 -25.33
N LEU A 311 -2.93 -19.73 -24.76
CA LEU A 311 -4.36 -19.76 -25.04
C LEU A 311 -4.66 -19.50 -26.53
N LYS A 312 -3.93 -18.56 -27.15
CA LYS A 312 -4.04 -18.28 -28.59
C LYS A 312 -3.78 -19.55 -29.41
N GLU A 313 -2.68 -20.26 -29.13
CA GLU A 313 -2.32 -21.49 -29.84
C GLU A 313 -3.38 -22.57 -29.65
N LYS A 314 -3.93 -22.72 -28.44
CA LYS A 314 -5.02 -23.67 -28.16
C LYS A 314 -6.30 -23.33 -28.90
N MET A 315 -6.68 -22.06 -28.96
CA MET A 315 -7.84 -21.60 -29.73
C MET A 315 -7.66 -21.88 -31.22
N GLN A 316 -6.46 -21.65 -31.77
CA GLN A 316 -6.15 -21.95 -33.16
C GLN A 316 -6.21 -23.45 -33.47
N GLN A 317 -5.74 -24.31 -32.56
CA GLN A 317 -5.85 -25.78 -32.68
C GLN A 317 -7.30 -26.26 -32.70
N GLN A 318 -8.23 -25.52 -32.09
CA GLN A 318 -9.67 -25.80 -32.12
C GLN A 318 -10.42 -25.06 -33.23
N ASN A 319 -9.70 -24.44 -34.19
CA ASN A 319 -10.26 -23.64 -35.27
C ASN A 319 -11.17 -22.49 -34.82
N ILE A 320 -10.91 -21.91 -33.64
CA ILE A 320 -11.66 -20.74 -33.13
C ILE A 320 -11.03 -19.48 -33.73
N SER A 321 -11.79 -18.79 -34.59
CA SER A 321 -11.37 -17.51 -35.18
C SER A 321 -11.54 -16.36 -34.19
N PHE A 322 -10.55 -15.47 -34.11
CA PHE A 322 -10.56 -14.27 -33.27
C PHE A 322 -9.86 -13.11 -33.98
N GLY A 323 -10.31 -11.88 -33.73
CA GLY A 323 -9.83 -10.70 -34.44
C GLY A 323 -8.50 -10.14 -33.94
N SER A 324 -8.19 -10.32 -32.65
CA SER A 324 -6.99 -9.70 -32.05
C SER A 324 -6.45 -10.42 -30.81
N LEU A 325 -5.22 -10.10 -30.42
CA LEU A 325 -4.66 -10.55 -29.13
C LEU A 325 -5.40 -9.96 -27.92
N TYR A 326 -6.08 -8.81 -28.10
CA TYR A 326 -6.92 -8.24 -27.05
C TYR A 326 -8.07 -9.19 -26.70
N THR A 327 -8.72 -9.79 -27.69
CA THR A 327 -9.77 -10.80 -27.52
C THR A 327 -9.28 -11.99 -26.72
N VAL A 328 -8.15 -12.59 -27.12
CA VAL A 328 -7.56 -13.73 -26.40
C VAL A 328 -7.26 -13.37 -24.95
N ARG A 329 -6.72 -12.17 -24.70
CA ARG A 329 -6.48 -11.68 -23.35
C ARG A 329 -7.78 -11.53 -22.55
N THR A 330 -8.82 -10.94 -23.14
CA THR A 330 -10.13 -10.79 -22.50
C THR A 330 -10.73 -12.15 -22.15
N LEU A 331 -10.64 -13.13 -23.05
CA LEU A 331 -11.09 -14.50 -22.77
C LEU A 331 -10.28 -15.14 -21.65
N LYS A 332 -8.95 -14.97 -21.63
CA LYS A 332 -8.09 -15.43 -20.53
C LYS A 332 -8.51 -14.82 -19.19
N GLU A 333 -8.80 -13.53 -19.15
CA GLU A 333 -9.17 -12.83 -17.91
C GLU A 333 -10.57 -13.19 -17.40
N ASN A 334 -11.48 -13.67 -18.26
CA ASN A 334 -12.88 -13.95 -17.89
C ASN A 334 -13.24 -15.45 -17.84
N LEU A 335 -12.55 -16.31 -18.59
CA LEU A 335 -12.89 -17.73 -18.72
C LEU A 335 -11.85 -18.68 -18.15
N CYS A 336 -10.56 -18.31 -18.13
CA CYS A 336 -9.50 -19.17 -17.64
C CYS A 336 -9.43 -19.20 -16.11
N TYR A 337 -8.95 -20.30 -15.58
CA TYR A 337 -8.77 -20.54 -14.15
C TYR A 337 -7.66 -21.56 -13.92
N VAL A 338 -7.31 -21.83 -12.66
CA VAL A 338 -6.36 -22.85 -12.26
C VAL A 338 -7.14 -23.98 -11.59
N ALA A 339 -7.00 -25.20 -12.11
CA ALA A 339 -7.59 -26.38 -11.48
C ALA A 339 -6.78 -26.78 -10.24
N VAL A 340 -7.48 -27.13 -9.14
CA VAL A 340 -6.86 -27.65 -7.90
C VAL A 340 -6.28 -29.06 -8.12
N ASP A 341 -6.94 -29.85 -8.96
CA ASP A 341 -6.44 -31.13 -9.44
C ASP A 341 -6.55 -31.16 -10.96
N TYR A 342 -5.41 -31.12 -11.65
CA TYR A 342 -5.37 -30.98 -13.10
C TYR A 342 -5.85 -32.26 -13.80
N GLU A 343 -5.43 -33.43 -13.32
CA GLU A 343 -5.77 -34.72 -13.92
C GLU A 343 -7.25 -35.04 -13.73
N GLU A 344 -7.80 -34.75 -12.54
CA GLU A 344 -9.24 -34.91 -12.31
C GLU A 344 -10.05 -33.95 -13.20
N GLU A 345 -9.60 -32.72 -13.40
CA GLU A 345 -10.31 -31.74 -14.22
C GLU A 345 -10.27 -32.08 -15.73
N LEU A 346 -9.25 -32.79 -16.22
CA LEU A 346 -9.20 -33.31 -17.60
C LEU A 346 -10.36 -34.26 -17.93
N SER A 347 -10.86 -34.99 -16.94
CA SER A 347 -11.99 -35.90 -17.10
C SER A 347 -13.34 -35.17 -17.18
N LYS A 348 -13.40 -33.87 -16.81
CA LYS A 348 -14.63 -33.08 -16.74
C LYS A 348 -14.81 -32.25 -18.01
N ASN A 349 -15.95 -32.41 -18.68
CA ASN A 349 -16.29 -31.60 -19.86
C ASN A 349 -16.95 -30.27 -19.47
N LYS A 350 -16.22 -29.37 -18.80
CA LYS A 350 -16.73 -28.04 -18.40
C LYS A 350 -16.45 -26.97 -19.44
N GLN A 351 -17.50 -26.57 -20.17
CA GLN A 351 -17.45 -25.46 -21.11
C GLN A 351 -17.97 -24.16 -20.46
N ALA A 352 -17.49 -23.02 -20.94
CA ALA A 352 -18.09 -21.73 -20.63
C ALA A 352 -17.91 -20.77 -21.80
N SER A 353 -18.86 -19.84 -21.92
CA SER A 353 -18.90 -18.86 -22.99
C SER A 353 -18.80 -17.44 -22.46
N PHE A 354 -18.14 -16.57 -23.22
CA PHE A 354 -18.04 -15.15 -22.92
C PHE A 354 -18.24 -14.33 -24.19
N LYS A 355 -18.99 -13.23 -24.08
CA LYS A 355 -19.23 -12.30 -25.18
C LYS A 355 -18.15 -11.21 -25.20
N VAL A 356 -17.33 -11.18 -26.24
CA VAL A 356 -16.38 -10.10 -26.48
C VAL A 356 -17.06 -9.01 -27.31
N ALA A 357 -16.96 -7.77 -26.82
CA ALA A 357 -17.52 -6.61 -27.52
C ALA A 357 -16.92 -6.49 -28.93
N GLY A 358 -17.77 -6.38 -29.95
CA GLY A 358 -17.36 -6.26 -31.35
C GLY A 358 -17.02 -7.58 -32.07
N GLU A 359 -16.76 -8.67 -31.35
CA GLU A 359 -16.38 -9.97 -31.95
C GLU A 359 -17.38 -11.11 -31.70
N GLY A 360 -18.28 -10.98 -30.71
CA GLY A 360 -19.34 -11.96 -30.46
C GLY A 360 -19.02 -12.97 -29.36
N TRP A 361 -19.65 -14.15 -29.41
CA TRP A 361 -19.55 -15.17 -28.37
C TRP A 361 -18.41 -16.14 -28.66
N PHE A 362 -17.62 -16.44 -27.63
CA PHE A 362 -16.58 -17.45 -27.66
C PHE A 362 -16.88 -18.51 -26.60
N THR A 363 -16.76 -19.78 -26.96
CA THR A 363 -16.90 -20.92 -26.04
C THR A 363 -15.57 -21.61 -25.91
N LEU A 364 -15.09 -21.75 -24.67
CA LEU A 364 -13.86 -22.49 -24.34
C LEU A 364 -14.20 -23.66 -23.43
N SER A 365 -13.40 -24.72 -23.54
CA SER A 365 -13.54 -25.97 -22.79
C SER A 365 -12.31 -26.19 -21.90
N LYS A 366 -11.49 -27.21 -22.19
CA LYS A 366 -10.24 -27.54 -21.50
C LYS A 366 -9.19 -26.43 -21.57
N GLU A 367 -9.22 -25.59 -22.61
CA GLU A 367 -8.30 -24.48 -22.81
C GLU A 367 -8.28 -23.53 -21.59
N ARG A 368 -9.42 -23.45 -20.89
CA ARG A 368 -9.64 -22.59 -19.73
C ARG A 368 -8.67 -22.91 -18.59
N PHE A 369 -8.56 -24.18 -18.20
CA PHE A 369 -7.67 -24.58 -17.10
C PHE A 369 -6.28 -25.01 -17.57
N GLN A 370 -6.15 -25.51 -18.80
CA GLN A 370 -4.83 -25.79 -19.41
C GLN A 370 -3.97 -24.53 -19.46
N THR A 371 -4.58 -23.37 -19.73
CA THR A 371 -3.86 -22.09 -19.71
C THR A 371 -3.31 -21.76 -18.32
N GLY A 372 -4.07 -22.04 -17.25
CA GLY A 372 -3.59 -21.88 -15.88
C GLY A 372 -2.50 -22.86 -15.49
N GLU A 373 -2.54 -24.09 -16.01
CA GLU A 373 -1.56 -25.14 -15.71
C GLU A 373 -0.14 -24.77 -16.13
N VAL A 374 0.03 -23.91 -17.14
CA VAL A 374 1.36 -23.39 -17.56
C VAL A 374 2.11 -22.73 -16.38
N LEU A 375 1.41 -22.19 -15.37
CA LEU A 375 2.07 -21.66 -14.16
C LEU A 375 2.75 -22.75 -13.31
N PHE A 376 2.26 -23.98 -13.37
CA PHE A 376 2.76 -25.13 -12.61
C PHE A 376 3.67 -26.01 -13.48
N GLN A 377 3.36 -26.10 -14.77
CA GLN A 377 4.11 -26.86 -15.77
C GLN A 377 4.48 -25.96 -16.96
N PRO A 378 5.50 -25.08 -16.81
CA PRO A 378 5.85 -24.09 -17.84
C PRO A 378 6.20 -24.71 -19.21
N GLN A 379 6.67 -25.96 -19.22
CA GLN A 379 6.97 -26.73 -20.42
C GLN A 379 5.75 -26.88 -21.36
N LEU A 380 4.52 -26.90 -20.82
CA LEU A 380 3.30 -26.93 -21.64
C LEU A 380 3.18 -25.69 -22.53
N GLY A 381 3.65 -24.54 -22.04
CA GLY A 381 3.70 -23.28 -22.77
C GLY A 381 5.00 -23.05 -23.54
N GLY A 382 5.83 -24.08 -23.74
CA GLY A 382 7.12 -23.98 -24.41
C GLY A 382 8.15 -23.15 -23.65
N VAL A 383 8.00 -23.01 -22.33
CA VAL A 383 8.94 -22.27 -21.48
C VAL A 383 9.78 -23.25 -20.67
N ASN A 384 11.10 -23.20 -20.83
CA ASN A 384 12.03 -23.98 -20.00
C ASN A 384 12.29 -23.25 -18.68
N ALA A 385 11.38 -23.41 -17.72
CA ALA A 385 11.50 -22.83 -16.38
C ALA A 385 10.84 -23.73 -15.32
N ILE A 386 11.19 -23.51 -14.05
CA ILE A 386 10.56 -24.22 -12.93
C ILE A 386 9.12 -23.73 -12.72
N GLY A 387 8.26 -24.62 -12.23
CA GLY A 387 6.89 -24.29 -11.84
C GLY A 387 6.83 -23.28 -10.69
N LEU A 388 5.73 -22.52 -10.63
CA LEU A 388 5.52 -21.46 -9.65
C LEU A 388 5.63 -21.94 -8.19
N HIS A 389 5.01 -23.08 -7.89
CA HIS A 389 5.04 -23.73 -6.58
C HIS A 389 6.47 -24.11 -6.15
N HIS A 390 7.29 -24.63 -7.08
CA HIS A 390 8.71 -24.92 -6.82
C HIS A 390 9.52 -23.64 -6.55
N ALA A 391 9.30 -22.58 -7.31
CA ALA A 391 9.98 -21.29 -7.11
C ALA A 391 9.65 -20.69 -5.72
N ILE A 392 8.40 -20.81 -5.27
CA ILE A 392 7.97 -20.35 -3.95
C ILE A 392 8.58 -21.23 -2.85
N ALA A 393 8.52 -22.55 -2.98
CA ALA A 393 9.11 -23.48 -2.01
C ALA A 393 10.62 -23.26 -1.84
N LEU A 394 11.34 -23.05 -2.95
CA LEU A 394 12.76 -22.69 -2.93
C LEU A 394 13.01 -21.40 -2.15
N CYS A 395 12.20 -20.37 -2.38
CA CYS A 395 12.29 -19.11 -1.64
C CYS A 395 12.03 -19.32 -0.12
N MET A 396 11.03 -20.11 0.24
CA MET A 396 10.71 -20.42 1.64
C MET A 396 11.86 -21.15 2.35
N ASN A 397 12.45 -22.16 1.72
CA ASN A 397 13.59 -22.89 2.26
C ASN A 397 14.79 -21.97 2.48
N ARG A 398 15.06 -21.04 1.55
CA ARG A 398 16.11 -20.03 1.73
C ARG A 398 15.80 -19.00 2.82
N CYS A 399 14.52 -18.64 3.01
CA CYS A 399 14.12 -17.77 4.12
C CYS A 399 14.38 -18.45 5.47
N GLN A 400 14.07 -19.75 5.58
CA GLN A 400 14.33 -20.54 6.79
C GLN A 400 15.82 -20.59 7.10
N ALA A 401 16.65 -20.94 6.11
CA ALA A 401 18.10 -21.06 6.28
C ALA A 401 18.81 -19.73 6.59
N ALA A 402 18.19 -18.58 6.31
CA ALA A 402 18.79 -17.28 6.51
C ALA A 402 18.68 -16.74 7.96
N GLU A 403 17.88 -17.39 8.83
CA GLU A 403 17.70 -17.08 10.27
C GLU A 403 17.63 -15.57 10.58
N ALA A 404 16.93 -14.81 9.73
CA ALA A 404 17.00 -13.35 9.76
C ALA A 404 16.33 -12.71 10.98
N THR A 405 15.47 -13.44 11.69
CA THR A 405 14.69 -12.96 12.84
C THR A 405 14.37 -14.08 13.82
N VAL A 406 14.13 -13.72 15.08
CA VAL A 406 13.61 -14.63 16.13
C VAL A 406 12.23 -15.20 15.77
N ASP A 407 11.39 -14.42 15.07
CA ASP A 407 10.15 -14.94 14.48
C ASP A 407 10.50 -15.73 13.22
N GLU A 408 10.55 -17.05 13.33
CA GLU A 408 10.84 -17.95 12.20
C GLU A 408 9.67 -18.06 11.20
N GLY A 409 8.49 -17.50 11.52
CA GLY A 409 7.27 -17.64 10.72
C GLY A 409 6.99 -16.50 9.73
N TRP A 410 7.82 -15.45 9.70
CA TRP A 410 7.51 -14.20 8.97
C TRP A 410 7.25 -14.38 7.46
N PHE A 411 7.84 -15.42 6.85
CA PHE A 411 7.74 -15.73 5.42
C PHE A 411 6.64 -16.74 5.08
N LYS A 412 5.98 -17.34 6.08
CA LYS A 412 4.90 -18.35 5.90
C LYS A 412 3.61 -17.79 5.29
N THR A 413 3.49 -16.47 5.15
CA THR A 413 2.39 -15.84 4.42
C THR A 413 2.86 -15.46 3.00
N VAL A 414 2.30 -16.14 2.00
CA VAL A 414 2.46 -15.84 0.58
C VAL A 414 1.35 -14.89 0.14
N VAL A 415 1.69 -13.77 -0.48
CA VAL A 415 0.74 -12.79 -1.00
C VAL A 415 0.86 -12.75 -2.52
N LEU A 416 -0.23 -13.10 -3.21
CA LEU A 416 -0.29 -13.06 -4.66
C LEU A 416 -0.52 -11.61 -5.15
N ALA A 417 0.13 -11.25 -6.24
CA ALA A 417 0.03 -9.92 -6.85
C ALA A 417 0.14 -10.00 -8.38
N GLY A 418 -0.37 -8.98 -9.07
CA GLY A 418 -0.35 -8.89 -10.53
C GLY A 418 -1.63 -9.40 -11.20
N GLY A 419 -1.77 -9.12 -12.49
CA GLY A 419 -3.02 -9.39 -13.22
C GLY A 419 -3.32 -10.88 -13.38
N SER A 420 -2.33 -11.69 -13.73
CA SER A 420 -2.52 -13.14 -13.88
C SER A 420 -2.63 -13.88 -12.55
N ALA A 421 -2.28 -13.25 -11.44
CA ALA A 421 -2.55 -13.79 -10.11
C ALA A 421 -4.03 -13.76 -9.72
N CYS A 422 -4.88 -13.10 -10.53
CA CYS A 422 -6.33 -13.05 -10.33
C CYS A 422 -7.06 -14.26 -10.96
N LEU A 423 -6.34 -15.23 -11.53
CA LEU A 423 -6.95 -16.48 -12.01
C LEU A 423 -7.59 -17.22 -10.82
N LEU A 424 -8.85 -17.59 -11.00
CA LEU A 424 -9.61 -18.35 -9.99
C LEU A 424 -8.93 -19.68 -9.69
N GLY A 425 -8.95 -20.14 -8.44
CA GLY A 425 -8.35 -21.42 -8.02
C GLY A 425 -6.83 -21.39 -7.82
N LEU A 426 -6.15 -20.29 -8.17
CA LEU A 426 -4.69 -20.18 -8.02
C LEU A 426 -4.23 -20.25 -6.55
N PRO A 427 -4.84 -19.51 -5.59
CA PRO A 427 -4.47 -19.63 -4.18
C PRO A 427 -4.62 -21.05 -3.63
N GLU A 428 -5.72 -21.72 -3.95
CA GLU A 428 -6.07 -23.06 -3.46
C GLU A 428 -5.12 -24.11 -4.02
N ARG A 429 -4.84 -24.06 -5.33
CA ARG A 429 -3.85 -24.94 -5.96
C ARG A 429 -2.45 -24.72 -5.37
N LEU A 430 -2.03 -23.46 -5.18
CA LEU A 430 -0.73 -23.17 -4.58
C LEU A 430 -0.62 -23.67 -3.14
N ASP A 431 -1.66 -23.49 -2.32
CA ASP A 431 -1.67 -23.99 -0.95
C ASP A 431 -1.53 -25.53 -0.93
N LYS A 432 -2.28 -26.26 -1.77
CA LYS A 432 -2.16 -27.72 -1.94
C LYS A 432 -0.74 -28.14 -2.33
N GLU A 433 -0.19 -27.54 -3.37
CA GLU A 433 1.16 -27.86 -3.88
C GLU A 433 2.25 -27.56 -2.85
N LEU A 434 2.19 -26.40 -2.19
CA LEU A 434 3.19 -26.01 -1.19
C LEU A 434 3.15 -26.91 0.04
N ARG A 435 1.96 -27.31 0.50
CA ARG A 435 1.84 -28.28 1.62
C ARG A 435 2.40 -29.65 1.27
N SER A 436 2.34 -30.04 0.00
CA SER A 436 2.93 -31.30 -0.48
C SER A 436 4.45 -31.22 -0.63
N LEU A 437 4.99 -30.05 -0.99
CA LEU A 437 6.43 -29.87 -1.24
C LEU A 437 7.25 -29.54 0.01
N LEU A 438 6.66 -28.86 0.99
CA LEU A 438 7.35 -28.36 2.18
C LEU A 438 7.32 -29.36 3.33
N SER A 439 8.30 -29.27 4.25
CA SER A 439 8.30 -30.04 5.49
C SER A 439 7.09 -29.68 6.37
N SER A 440 6.70 -30.57 7.29
CA SER A 440 5.57 -30.35 8.21
C SER A 440 5.71 -29.06 9.02
N SER A 441 6.91 -28.77 9.53
CA SER A 441 7.22 -27.53 10.27
C SER A 441 7.04 -26.26 9.43
N LEU A 442 7.37 -26.30 8.13
CA LEU A 442 7.20 -25.17 7.22
C LEU A 442 5.76 -24.98 6.75
N SER A 443 5.04 -26.07 6.53
CA SER A 443 3.65 -26.04 6.07
C SER A 443 2.66 -25.66 7.19
N GLU A 444 3.02 -25.89 8.45
CA GLU A 444 2.28 -25.40 9.60
C GLU A 444 2.25 -23.87 9.63
N GLY A 445 1.04 -23.29 9.59
CA GLY A 445 0.85 -21.84 9.54
C GLY A 445 1.03 -21.20 8.17
N LEU A 446 1.27 -21.99 7.11
CA LEU A 446 1.27 -21.49 5.72
C LEU A 446 -0.08 -20.85 5.38
N ARG A 447 -0.03 -19.67 4.77
CA ARG A 447 -1.20 -18.98 4.21
C ARG A 447 -0.88 -18.45 2.82
N VAL A 448 -1.72 -18.75 1.85
CA VAL A 448 -1.68 -18.14 0.51
C VAL A 448 -2.84 -17.15 0.40
N LEU A 449 -2.51 -15.86 0.25
CA LEU A 449 -3.50 -14.79 0.15
C LEU A 449 -3.66 -14.37 -1.32
N PRO A 450 -4.90 -14.29 -1.83
CA PRO A 450 -5.15 -13.74 -3.17
C PRO A 450 -4.80 -12.25 -3.24
N PRO A 451 -4.71 -11.66 -4.46
CA PRO A 451 -4.49 -10.23 -4.60
C PRO A 451 -5.63 -9.41 -3.98
N ALA A 452 -5.33 -8.67 -2.90
CA ALA A 452 -6.34 -7.96 -2.09
C ALA A 452 -7.23 -6.99 -2.88
N TYR A 453 -6.68 -6.38 -3.94
CA TYR A 453 -7.41 -5.50 -4.86
C TYR A 453 -7.18 -5.92 -6.31
N GLY A 454 -7.14 -7.23 -6.55
CA GLY A 454 -6.91 -7.79 -7.89
C GLY A 454 -5.62 -7.27 -8.52
N ALA A 455 -5.69 -6.96 -9.83
CA ALA A 455 -4.58 -6.43 -10.63
C ALA A 455 -4.07 -5.04 -10.20
N GLU A 456 -4.76 -4.38 -9.28
CA GLU A 456 -4.48 -3.02 -8.80
C GLU A 456 -3.88 -2.99 -7.39
N SER A 457 -3.56 -4.16 -6.81
CA SER A 457 -3.04 -4.26 -5.44
C SER A 457 -1.84 -3.34 -5.17
N ALA A 458 -0.91 -3.19 -6.11
CA ALA A 458 0.22 -2.25 -5.95
C ALA A 458 -0.23 -0.78 -5.92
N TRP A 459 -1.22 -0.40 -6.74
CA TRP A 459 -1.79 0.95 -6.74
C TRP A 459 -2.50 1.26 -5.41
N PHE A 460 -3.28 0.32 -4.88
CA PHE A 460 -3.91 0.46 -3.56
C PHE A 460 -2.87 0.52 -2.43
N GLY A 461 -1.78 -0.24 -2.51
CA GLY A 461 -0.66 -0.12 -1.60
C GLY A 461 -0.07 1.30 -1.56
N ALA A 462 0.08 1.93 -2.72
CA ALA A 462 0.50 3.33 -2.83
C ALA A 462 -0.55 4.30 -2.27
N LYS A 463 -1.85 4.01 -2.44
CA LYS A 463 -2.96 4.77 -1.82
C LYS A 463 -2.88 4.73 -0.30
N ILE A 464 -2.55 3.58 0.30
CA ILE A 464 -2.41 3.46 1.77
C ILE A 464 -1.29 4.37 2.28
N ILE A 465 -0.12 4.33 1.61
CA ILE A 465 1.04 5.11 2.04
C ILE A 465 0.83 6.62 1.84
N SER A 466 0.28 7.02 0.69
CA SER A 466 0.08 8.45 0.37
C SER A 466 -0.99 9.15 1.20
N ASN A 467 -1.85 8.40 1.89
CA ASN A 467 -2.87 8.95 2.79
C ASN A 467 -2.51 8.85 4.28
N MET A 468 -1.31 8.39 4.60
CA MET A 468 -0.80 8.28 5.97
C MET A 468 -0.35 9.64 6.50
N SER A 469 -0.56 9.89 7.79
CA SER A 469 -0.33 11.21 8.40
C SER A 469 1.09 11.77 8.18
N THR A 470 2.12 10.92 8.13
CA THR A 470 3.53 11.28 7.98
C THR A 470 4.07 11.13 6.55
N PHE A 471 3.21 10.95 5.54
CA PHE A 471 3.61 10.58 4.18
C PHE A 471 4.74 11.44 3.60
N CYS A 472 4.54 12.76 3.51
CA CYS A 472 5.52 13.66 2.89
C CYS A 472 6.84 13.75 3.67
N GLU A 473 6.82 13.53 4.98
CA GLU A 473 8.00 13.64 5.84
C GLU A 473 8.85 12.38 5.82
N THR A 474 8.21 11.21 5.80
CA THR A 474 8.89 9.92 6.02
C THR A 474 9.10 9.11 4.74
N TRP A 475 8.22 9.24 3.74
CA TRP A 475 8.23 8.41 2.53
C TRP A 475 8.69 9.15 1.27
N CYS A 476 8.61 10.48 1.26
CA CYS A 476 8.98 11.29 0.11
C CYS A 476 10.41 11.82 0.19
N ILE A 477 11.06 11.90 -0.98
CA ILE A 477 12.27 12.69 -1.17
C ILE A 477 11.86 14.04 -1.76
N MET A 478 12.38 15.11 -1.18
CA MET A 478 12.20 16.48 -1.66
C MET A 478 13.30 16.87 -2.67
N LYS A 479 13.00 17.79 -3.60
CA LYS A 479 13.95 18.22 -4.65
C LYS A 479 15.28 18.76 -4.08
N ASN A 480 15.24 19.50 -2.97
CA ASN A 480 16.43 20.01 -2.29
C ASN A 480 17.30 18.88 -1.70
N GLN A 481 16.70 17.86 -1.10
CA GLN A 481 17.38 16.69 -0.54
C GLN A 481 18.07 15.88 -1.65
N PHE A 482 17.38 15.66 -2.78
CA PHE A 482 17.94 14.95 -3.93
C PHE A 482 19.19 15.68 -4.49
N ARG A 483 19.11 17.00 -4.69
CA ARG A 483 20.26 17.82 -5.14
C ARG A 483 21.46 17.73 -4.20
N ARG A 484 21.24 17.78 -2.88
CA ARG A 484 22.32 17.64 -1.87
C ARG A 484 22.98 16.26 -1.92
N LYS A 485 22.19 15.20 -2.10
CA LYS A 485 22.71 13.82 -2.22
C LYS A 485 23.56 13.64 -3.49
N SER A 486 23.09 14.17 -4.63
CA SER A 486 23.83 14.14 -5.89
C SER A 486 25.17 14.87 -5.80
N ARG A 487 25.22 16.00 -5.08
CA ARG A 487 26.48 16.74 -4.85
C ARG A 487 27.47 15.97 -3.99
N ARG A 488 27.00 15.32 -2.91
CA ARG A 488 27.87 14.50 -2.03
C ARG A 488 28.45 13.27 -2.74
N SER A 489 27.70 12.64 -3.64
CA SER A 489 28.24 11.52 -4.43
C SER A 489 29.29 11.95 -5.46
N PHE A 490 29.29 13.22 -5.89
CA PHE A 490 30.28 13.78 -6.83
C PHE A 490 31.58 14.22 -6.14
N ILE A 491 31.54 14.54 -4.84
CA ILE A 491 32.71 15.01 -4.07
C ILE A 491 33.50 13.84 -3.48
N GLY A 492 32.88 12.68 -3.30
CA GLY A 492 33.56 11.46 -2.80
C GLY A 492 34.19 10.57 -3.87
N SER A 493 34.42 11.10 -5.08
CA SER A 493 35.00 10.38 -6.23
C SER A 493 36.24 11.08 -6.81
N TRP A 494 36.91 11.91 -6.01
CA TRP A 494 38.20 12.54 -6.30
C TRP A 494 39.21 12.18 -5.23
#